data_AF-A0A2T0TDK2-F1
#
_entry.id   AF-A0A2T0TDK2-F1
#
_cell.length_a   1.000
_cell.length_b   1.000
_cell.length_c   1.000
_cell.angle_alpha   90.00
_cell.angle_beta   90.00
_cell.angle_gamma   90.00
#
_symmetry.space_group_name_H-M   'P 1'
#
loop_
_entity.id
_entity.type
_entity.pdbx_description
1 polymer ?
#
loop_
_entity_poly.entity_id
_entity_poly.type
_entity_poly.pdbx_seq_one_letter_code
_entity_poly.pdbx_strand_id
1 'polypeptide(L)'
;MKHSSRMPGRRGVAALVSALLLCSAITGQASAAAPEKDSATPSSQSAPTAKSAPTTNSVAPTNDDILISQRMQALVAPVLGIAADSQIRALVRNIASRQTGGDTDAMLLTVWQEAEESGIVNTSDPKWVAFKNALPSLGIINGYTYFPQIYIPNLDEGLPTGSTVVVAVAPADESAESTAGYVLNASGQVVNTTAPVTEAVAATQEVWVLSAAEPAPDNGGGGTSSVPTLYAKPIDEVSAAGVTCNPTGVRNNKGQEYLQRWRLKDKRSFGGLFEGKREMRALVITSAGATMRKIVFPSVKKKNIESWQSSDLFVTTWDRAAWGDVLAYQWFEEDGGPEITFSVKIPIYGVDLGVNVKWSARDDDAGNVVVMFDEPTSTLYSTGSVEMNVCTQGGEGGTGNDNLACGSTASASSTYTGYSASRVNDCKRDTTLGAAYSWANAAGTFPPTTPEWVQVDFGVTKTVRRAVVYTTASYPIRDFDVQVWNGVTYLTVASVRGNTSPSATVTFDSRSTRLVRVLARSGPTNQPGFVRVNELEVYAT
;
A
#
# COMPACT_ATOMS: atom_id res chain seq x y z
N MET A 1 -8.56 29.52 -57.04
CA MET A 1 -9.59 30.57 -57.20
C MET A 1 -10.34 30.72 -55.88
N LYS A 2 -10.29 31.92 -55.29
CA LYS A 2 -11.21 32.58 -54.32
C LYS A 2 -11.59 31.96 -52.95
N HIS A 3 -11.43 32.85 -51.94
CA HIS A 3 -12.03 32.98 -50.58
C HIS A 3 -11.44 32.12 -49.45
N SER A 4 -10.83 32.63 -48.37
CA SER A 4 -11.04 33.79 -47.43
C SER A 4 -12.17 33.62 -46.41
N SER A 5 -11.82 33.34 -45.14
CA SER A 5 -12.45 33.90 -43.91
C SER A 5 -11.66 33.45 -42.67
N ARG A 6 -10.87 34.32 -42.02
CA ARG A 6 -11.20 35.19 -40.86
C ARG A 6 -11.55 34.47 -39.55
N MET A 7 -10.61 34.56 -38.58
CA MET A 7 -10.86 34.45 -37.14
C MET A 7 -11.26 35.81 -36.53
N PRO A 8 -11.98 35.81 -35.39
CA PRO A 8 -11.82 36.77 -34.30
C PRO A 8 -11.34 36.04 -33.02
N GLY A 9 -10.67 36.61 -32.01
CA GLY A 9 -10.30 37.97 -31.66
C GLY A 9 -10.02 37.96 -30.14
N ARG A 10 -8.80 38.34 -29.73
CA ARG A 10 -8.39 38.58 -28.33
C ARG A 10 -9.06 39.84 -27.77
N ARG A 11 -9.48 39.84 -26.51
CA ARG A 11 -9.39 40.99 -25.57
C ARG A 11 -9.20 40.49 -24.14
N GLY A 12 -8.17 41.01 -23.47
CA GLY A 12 -8.00 40.92 -22.02
C GLY A 12 -8.37 42.24 -21.34
N VAL A 13 -8.56 42.22 -20.02
CA VAL A 13 -8.55 43.35 -19.07
C VAL A 13 -8.28 42.72 -17.69
N ALA A 14 -7.08 42.85 -17.13
CA ALA A 14 -6.62 43.86 -16.16
C ALA A 14 -7.26 43.76 -14.77
N ALA A 15 -6.39 43.44 -13.80
CA ALA A 15 -6.62 43.47 -12.36
C ALA A 15 -6.32 44.86 -11.79
N LEU A 16 -7.07 45.28 -10.78
CA LEU A 16 -6.66 46.12 -9.64
C LEU A 16 -7.90 46.35 -8.77
N VAL A 17 -7.82 46.14 -7.45
CA VAL A 17 -8.24 47.09 -6.39
C VAL A 17 -7.71 46.56 -5.05
N SER A 18 -6.85 47.36 -4.43
CA SER A 18 -6.51 47.32 -3.00
C SER A 18 -7.57 48.07 -2.19
N ALA A 19 -7.83 47.63 -0.95
CA ALA A 19 -8.28 48.52 0.12
C ALA A 19 -7.94 47.94 1.50
N LEU A 20 -7.10 48.68 2.24
CA LEU A 20 -6.92 48.65 3.69
C LEU A 20 -8.25 48.96 4.42
N LEU A 21 -8.45 48.43 5.65
CA LEU A 21 -8.40 49.26 6.86
C LEU A 21 -8.45 48.44 8.16
N LEU A 22 -7.78 49.01 9.16
CA LEU A 22 -7.62 48.61 10.57
C LEU A 22 -8.95 48.60 11.38
N CYS A 23 -8.96 47.80 12.45
CA CYS A 23 -8.86 48.27 13.86
C CYS A 23 -9.80 47.57 14.87
N SER A 24 -9.18 47.26 16.00
CA SER A 24 -9.69 47.37 17.39
C SER A 24 -10.37 46.19 18.07
N ALA A 25 -9.73 45.87 19.20
CA ALA A 25 -10.08 44.95 20.26
C ALA A 25 -11.33 45.37 21.04
N ILE A 26 -12.00 44.38 21.63
CA ILE A 26 -12.83 44.53 22.83
C ILE A 26 -12.48 43.42 23.81
N THR A 27 -11.93 43.83 24.95
CA THR A 27 -11.81 43.08 26.20
C THR A 27 -13.17 42.95 26.88
N GLY A 28 -13.48 41.78 27.43
CA GLY A 28 -14.61 41.56 28.34
C GLY A 28 -14.33 40.40 29.29
N GLN A 29 -14.07 40.74 30.54
CA GLN A 29 -13.87 39.82 31.66
C GLN A 29 -15.18 39.52 32.40
N ALA A 30 -15.20 38.34 33.04
CA ALA A 30 -15.90 37.96 34.28
C ALA A 30 -17.42 37.72 34.27
N SER A 31 -17.84 36.49 34.59
CA SER A 31 -18.24 36.08 35.97
C SER A 31 -19.30 34.97 35.98
N ALA A 32 -18.96 33.90 36.70
CA ALA A 32 -19.78 32.97 37.50
C ALA A 32 -21.25 32.68 37.14
N ALA A 33 -21.55 31.39 36.92
CA ALA A 33 -22.57 30.64 37.66
C ALA A 33 -22.47 29.14 37.35
N ALA A 34 -22.26 28.32 38.38
CA ALA A 34 -22.56 26.88 38.33
C ALA A 34 -24.09 26.68 38.36
N PRO A 35 -24.61 25.58 37.80
CA PRO A 35 -25.02 24.50 38.69
C PRO A 35 -24.72 23.07 38.16
N GLU A 36 -24.69 22.16 39.12
CA GLU A 36 -24.70 20.70 39.00
C GLU A 36 -25.60 20.17 37.86
N LYS A 37 -25.09 19.18 37.12
CA LYS A 37 -25.83 17.96 36.81
C LYS A 37 -24.95 16.85 36.25
N ASP A 38 -25.19 15.66 36.78
CA ASP A 38 -24.77 14.35 36.28
C ASP A 38 -24.78 14.27 34.76
N SER A 39 -23.65 13.87 34.18
CA SER A 39 -23.63 13.30 32.84
C SER A 39 -22.55 12.23 32.75
N ALA A 40 -23.02 11.03 32.40
CA ALA A 40 -22.22 9.88 32.08
C ALA A 40 -21.21 10.23 30.98
N THR A 41 -19.95 9.92 31.24
CA THR A 41 -18.86 10.03 30.27
C THR A 41 -19.11 9.05 29.13
N PRO A 42 -19.22 9.50 27.87
CA PRO A 42 -19.18 8.59 26.73
C PRO A 42 -17.74 8.08 26.58
N SER A 43 -17.59 6.76 26.48
CA SER A 43 -16.32 6.11 26.16
C SER A 43 -15.81 6.62 24.82
N SER A 44 -14.82 7.50 24.83
CA SER A 44 -14.03 7.84 23.65
C SER A 44 -13.22 6.60 23.28
N GLN A 45 -13.66 5.88 22.24
CA GLN A 45 -12.76 5.01 21.49
C GLN A 45 -11.66 5.90 20.90
N SER A 46 -10.48 5.80 21.51
CA SER A 46 -9.24 6.38 21.01
C SER A 46 -8.97 5.84 19.60
N ALA A 47 -8.93 6.73 18.61
CA ALA A 47 -8.20 6.44 17.38
C ALA A 47 -6.78 5.99 17.76
N PRO A 48 -6.20 4.99 17.06
CA PRO A 48 -4.82 4.59 17.33
C PRO A 48 -3.94 5.83 17.16
N THR A 49 -3.28 6.21 18.25
CA THR A 49 -2.32 7.29 18.30
C THR A 49 -1.26 7.02 17.24
N ALA A 50 -1.12 7.94 16.27
CA ALA A 50 -0.01 7.94 15.34
C ALA A 50 1.29 7.93 16.16
N LYS A 51 1.93 6.75 16.23
CA LYS A 51 3.27 6.61 16.80
C LYS A 51 4.18 7.50 15.95
N SER A 52 5.00 8.31 16.61
CA SER A 52 6.01 9.14 15.96
C SER A 52 6.76 8.31 14.91
N ALA A 53 6.90 8.85 13.70
CA ALA A 53 7.63 8.22 12.62
C ALA A 53 8.99 7.71 13.13
N PRO A 54 9.46 6.53 12.69
CA PRO A 54 10.83 6.12 12.97
C PRO A 54 11.73 7.26 12.50
N THR A 55 12.54 7.82 13.40
CA THR A 55 13.66 8.64 12.98
C THR A 55 14.53 7.73 12.13
N THR A 56 14.66 8.04 10.84
CA THR A 56 15.64 7.45 9.94
C THR A 56 17.01 7.78 10.52
N ASN A 57 17.47 6.95 11.45
CA ASN A 57 18.87 6.97 11.86
C ASN A 57 19.62 6.49 10.64
N SER A 58 20.26 7.40 9.91
CA SER A 58 21.15 7.01 8.82
C SER A 58 22.14 6.00 9.40
N VAL A 59 22.15 4.80 8.85
CA VAL A 59 23.08 3.77 9.27
C VAL A 59 24.46 4.30 8.93
N ALA A 60 25.39 4.25 9.89
CA ALA A 60 26.76 4.66 9.61
C ALA A 60 27.32 3.79 8.46
N PRO A 61 28.09 4.37 7.53
CA PRO A 61 28.67 3.61 6.40
C PRO A 61 29.37 2.35 6.89
N THR A 62 29.19 1.25 6.16
CA THR A 62 29.92 0.03 6.47
C THR A 62 31.40 0.18 6.06
N ASN A 63 32.26 -0.70 6.56
CA ASN A 63 33.66 -0.74 6.12
C ASN A 63 33.78 -1.01 4.61
N ASP A 64 32.80 -1.72 4.03
CA ASP A 64 32.77 -2.09 2.63
C ASP A 64 32.45 -0.85 1.79
N ASP A 65 31.47 -0.04 2.19
CA ASP A 65 31.10 1.22 1.53
C ASP A 65 32.28 2.19 1.50
N ILE A 66 33.00 2.30 2.62
CA ILE A 66 34.21 3.13 2.73
C ILE A 66 35.28 2.65 1.75
N LEU A 67 35.52 1.34 1.66
CA LEU A 67 36.55 0.78 0.79
C LEU A 67 36.17 0.85 -0.69
N ILE A 68 34.88 0.65 -1.03
CA ILE A 68 34.33 0.84 -2.37
C ILE A 68 34.55 2.30 -2.80
N SER A 69 34.13 3.26 -1.98
CA SER A 69 34.27 4.69 -2.27
C SER A 69 35.75 5.08 -2.44
N GLN A 70 36.65 4.57 -1.60
CA GLN A 70 38.10 4.79 -1.71
C GLN A 70 38.69 4.23 -3.02
N ARG A 71 38.28 3.02 -3.45
CA ARG A 71 38.75 2.42 -4.71
C ARG A 71 38.16 3.13 -5.93
N MET A 72 36.90 3.56 -5.87
CA MET A 72 36.28 4.40 -6.90
C MET A 72 37.01 5.73 -7.09
N GLN A 73 37.54 6.31 -6.01
CA GLN A 73 38.33 7.53 -6.09
C GLN A 73 39.56 7.39 -7.01
N ALA A 74 40.16 6.20 -7.10
CA ALA A 74 41.28 5.93 -8.01
C ALA A 74 40.88 5.94 -9.49
N LEU A 75 39.59 5.76 -9.80
CA LEU A 75 39.04 5.78 -11.17
C LEU A 75 38.72 7.19 -11.67
N VAL A 76 38.68 8.21 -10.80
CA VAL A 76 38.32 9.59 -11.18
C VAL A 76 39.22 10.13 -12.29
N ALA A 77 40.54 10.03 -12.13
CA ALA A 77 41.48 10.58 -13.11
C ALA A 77 41.45 9.84 -14.47
N PRO A 78 41.48 8.49 -14.51
CA PRO A 78 41.33 7.77 -15.77
C PRO A 78 39.97 8.01 -16.47
N VAL A 79 38.87 8.07 -15.71
CA VAL A 79 37.54 8.33 -16.27
C VAL A 79 37.43 9.74 -16.84
N LEU A 80 37.94 10.76 -16.13
CA LEU A 80 38.02 12.12 -16.67
C LEU A 80 38.89 12.19 -17.93
N GLY A 81 39.96 11.40 -17.98
CA GLY A 81 40.85 11.28 -19.14
C GLY A 81 40.10 10.85 -20.40
N ILE A 82 39.25 9.82 -20.30
CA ILE A 82 38.45 9.32 -21.42
C ILE A 82 37.20 10.18 -21.69
N ALA A 83 36.63 10.82 -20.67
CA ALA A 83 35.47 11.71 -20.80
C ALA A 83 35.77 13.01 -21.59
N ALA A 84 37.05 13.33 -21.79
CA ALA A 84 37.47 14.41 -22.68
C ALA A 84 37.21 14.11 -24.16
N ASP A 85 37.09 12.82 -24.53
CA ASP A 85 36.78 12.40 -25.89
C ASP A 85 35.26 12.37 -26.13
N SER A 86 34.80 13.16 -27.11
CA SER A 86 33.37 13.25 -27.43
C SER A 86 32.76 11.95 -27.95
N GLN A 87 33.52 11.09 -28.63
CA GLN A 87 33.03 9.80 -29.12
C GLN A 87 32.86 8.82 -27.97
N ILE A 88 33.79 8.80 -27.02
CA ILE A 88 33.65 7.99 -25.81
C ILE A 88 32.44 8.47 -24.99
N ARG A 89 32.26 9.79 -24.81
CA ARG A 89 31.06 10.29 -24.14
C ARG A 89 29.77 9.84 -24.82
N ALA A 90 29.71 9.91 -26.14
CA ALA A 90 28.56 9.43 -26.89
C ALA A 90 28.31 7.93 -26.68
N LEU A 91 29.37 7.12 -26.64
CA LEU A 91 29.28 5.69 -26.33
C LEU A 91 28.75 5.44 -24.92
N VAL A 92 29.32 6.09 -23.89
CA VAL A 92 28.88 5.94 -22.49
C VAL A 92 27.39 6.27 -22.36
N ARG A 93 26.96 7.41 -22.91
CA ARG A 93 25.53 7.80 -22.92
C ARG A 93 24.67 6.78 -23.65
N ASN A 94 25.17 6.22 -24.74
CA ASN A 94 24.43 5.23 -25.50
C ASN A 94 24.29 3.91 -24.72
N ILE A 95 25.35 3.41 -24.11
CA ILE A 95 25.31 2.24 -23.23
C ILE A 95 24.31 2.47 -22.07
N ALA A 96 24.43 3.63 -21.39
CA ALA A 96 23.53 4.01 -20.32
C ALA A 96 22.05 4.09 -20.77
N SER A 97 21.79 4.55 -22.01
CA SER A 97 20.43 4.62 -22.55
C SER A 97 19.83 3.27 -22.96
N ARG A 98 20.65 2.23 -23.16
CA ARG A 98 20.20 0.90 -23.60
C ARG A 98 19.71 0.01 -22.47
N GLN A 99 19.93 0.38 -21.21
CA GLN A 99 19.57 -0.48 -20.07
C GLN A 99 18.05 -0.64 -19.96
N THR A 100 17.59 -1.88 -19.96
CA THR A 100 16.16 -2.23 -19.97
C THR A 100 15.48 -2.05 -18.61
N GLY A 101 16.26 -1.96 -17.53
CA GLY A 101 15.79 -1.53 -16.21
C GLY A 101 15.51 -0.03 -16.12
N GLY A 102 15.93 0.73 -17.13
CA GLY A 102 15.84 2.19 -17.22
C GLY A 102 16.75 2.94 -16.23
N ASP A 103 17.65 2.24 -15.57
CA ASP A 103 18.84 2.82 -14.96
C ASP A 103 19.70 3.48 -16.02
N THR A 104 20.30 4.61 -15.70
CA THR A 104 21.12 5.37 -16.65
C THR A 104 22.60 5.09 -16.39
N ASP A 105 22.90 3.79 -16.30
CA ASP A 105 24.18 3.25 -15.90
C ASP A 105 24.95 2.61 -17.06
N ALA A 106 26.26 2.87 -17.10
CA ALA A 106 27.18 2.24 -18.04
C ALA A 106 28.27 1.48 -17.28
N MET A 107 28.26 0.15 -17.38
CA MET A 107 29.37 -0.69 -16.92
C MET A 107 30.66 -0.27 -17.59
N LEU A 108 31.70 0.05 -16.81
CA LEU A 108 32.99 0.49 -17.38
C LEU A 108 33.65 -0.63 -18.21
N LEU A 109 33.40 -1.90 -17.87
CA LEU A 109 33.85 -3.04 -18.66
C LEU A 109 33.19 -3.06 -20.05
N THR A 110 31.90 -2.78 -20.13
CA THR A 110 31.18 -2.69 -21.41
C THR A 110 31.64 -1.48 -22.22
N VAL A 111 31.88 -0.33 -21.56
CA VAL A 111 32.48 0.85 -22.21
C VAL A 111 33.83 0.51 -22.82
N TRP A 112 34.69 -0.21 -22.08
CA TRP A 112 35.97 -0.68 -22.61
C TRP A 112 35.77 -1.57 -23.86
N GLN A 113 34.98 -2.64 -23.74
CA GLN A 113 34.77 -3.62 -24.81
C GLN A 113 34.22 -2.95 -26.08
N GLU A 114 33.10 -2.24 -25.97
CA GLU A 114 32.45 -1.63 -27.13
C GLU A 114 33.31 -0.52 -27.77
N ALA A 115 34.11 0.22 -26.99
CA ALA A 115 35.00 1.24 -27.53
C ALA A 115 36.11 0.64 -28.41
N GLU A 116 36.73 -0.46 -27.96
CA GLU A 116 37.78 -1.13 -28.74
C GLU A 116 37.19 -1.86 -29.96
N GLU A 117 36.03 -2.51 -29.81
CA GLU A 117 35.34 -3.21 -30.90
C GLU A 117 34.86 -2.24 -32.00
N SER A 118 34.40 -1.05 -31.62
CA SER A 118 33.94 -0.02 -32.57
C SER A 118 35.08 0.77 -33.20
N GLY A 119 36.32 0.63 -32.71
CA GLY A 119 37.49 1.36 -33.20
C GLY A 119 37.45 2.88 -32.95
N ILE A 120 36.60 3.36 -32.03
CA ILE A 120 36.49 4.78 -31.70
C ILE A 120 37.65 5.28 -30.81
N VAL A 121 38.45 4.36 -30.27
CA VAL A 121 39.62 4.67 -29.44
C VAL A 121 40.91 4.15 -30.07
N ASN A 122 41.99 4.88 -29.87
CA ASN A 122 43.34 4.34 -30.07
C ASN A 122 43.72 3.51 -28.84
N THR A 123 43.86 2.19 -29.01
CA THR A 123 44.16 1.27 -27.90
C THR A 123 45.52 1.51 -27.23
N SER A 124 46.40 2.28 -27.89
CA SER A 124 47.71 2.72 -27.39
C SER A 124 47.70 4.13 -26.80
N ASP A 125 46.56 4.84 -26.82
CA ASP A 125 46.45 6.16 -26.19
C ASP A 125 46.74 6.05 -24.68
N PRO A 126 47.64 6.88 -24.11
CA PRO A 126 48.01 6.77 -22.70
C PRO A 126 46.82 6.90 -21.72
N LYS A 127 45.81 7.72 -22.05
CA LYS A 127 44.62 7.89 -21.20
C LYS A 127 43.73 6.65 -21.25
N TRP A 128 43.58 6.05 -22.44
CA TRP A 128 42.85 4.80 -22.60
C TRP A 128 43.52 3.62 -21.88
N VAL A 129 44.85 3.51 -22.00
CA VAL A 129 45.63 2.49 -21.27
C VAL A 129 45.51 2.69 -19.76
N ALA A 130 45.58 3.94 -19.28
CA ALA A 130 45.38 4.24 -17.85
C ALA A 130 43.98 3.83 -17.36
N PHE A 131 42.95 4.09 -18.15
CA PHE A 131 41.57 3.66 -17.85
C PHE A 131 41.47 2.14 -17.71
N LYS A 132 41.94 1.37 -18.70
CA LYS A 132 41.90 -0.09 -18.67
C LYS A 132 42.63 -0.68 -17.47
N ASN A 133 43.82 -0.17 -17.19
CA ASN A 133 44.64 -0.65 -16.08
C ASN A 133 44.03 -0.35 -14.70
N ALA A 134 43.17 0.65 -14.60
CA ALA A 134 42.53 1.03 -13.35
C ALA A 134 41.29 0.18 -13.03
N LEU A 135 40.60 -0.41 -14.03
CA LEU A 135 39.37 -1.17 -13.82
C LEU A 135 39.48 -2.36 -12.85
N PRO A 136 40.56 -3.18 -12.88
CA PRO A 136 40.69 -4.30 -11.95
C PRO A 136 40.81 -3.89 -10.47
N SER A 137 41.06 -2.60 -10.16
CA SER A 137 41.28 -2.11 -8.81
C SER A 137 40.08 -2.27 -7.86
N LEU A 138 38.86 -2.37 -8.41
CA LEU A 138 37.66 -2.64 -7.61
C LEU A 138 37.45 -4.13 -7.32
N GLY A 139 37.98 -5.02 -8.18
CA GLY A 139 37.45 -6.36 -8.47
C GLY A 139 36.84 -7.16 -7.33
N ILE A 140 37.55 -7.33 -6.20
CA ILE A 140 37.03 -8.06 -5.04
C ILE A 140 37.25 -7.25 -3.75
N ILE A 141 36.18 -7.11 -2.96
CA ILE A 141 36.19 -6.51 -1.61
C ILE A 141 35.48 -7.50 -0.68
N ASN A 142 36.18 -7.95 0.36
CA ASN A 142 35.64 -8.89 1.37
C ASN A 142 34.97 -10.16 0.81
N GLY A 143 35.46 -10.65 -0.34
CA GLY A 143 34.96 -11.87 -0.98
C GLY A 143 33.82 -11.64 -1.98
N TYR A 144 33.32 -10.41 -2.10
CA TYR A 144 32.31 -10.03 -3.08
C TYR A 144 32.96 -9.36 -4.28
N THR A 145 32.45 -9.69 -5.47
CA THR A 145 32.91 -9.08 -6.71
C THR A 145 32.10 -7.83 -6.97
N TYR A 146 32.77 -6.72 -7.27
CA TYR A 146 32.11 -5.46 -7.60
C TYR A 146 32.52 -5.01 -9.00
N PHE A 147 31.59 -4.42 -9.74
CA PHE A 147 31.83 -3.93 -11.10
C PHE A 147 31.69 -2.41 -11.15
N PRO A 148 32.74 -1.66 -11.56
CA PRO A 148 32.63 -0.22 -11.60
C PRO A 148 31.75 0.23 -12.75
N GLN A 149 30.92 1.25 -12.48
CA GLN A 149 29.98 1.81 -13.44
C GLN A 149 29.95 3.34 -13.39
N ILE A 150 29.40 3.91 -14.45
CA ILE A 150 29.05 5.32 -14.53
C ILE A 150 27.53 5.43 -14.48
N TYR A 151 27.00 6.03 -13.43
CA TYR A 151 25.63 6.52 -13.38
C TYR A 151 25.58 7.95 -13.93
N ILE A 152 24.67 8.22 -14.87
CA ILE A 152 24.41 9.56 -15.40
C ILE A 152 23.04 10.03 -14.92
N PRO A 153 22.96 10.89 -13.88
CA PRO A 153 21.68 11.41 -13.42
C PRO A 153 20.96 12.17 -14.54
N ASN A 154 19.64 11.98 -14.64
CA ASN A 154 18.74 12.67 -15.56
C ASN A 154 19.02 12.47 -17.07
N LEU A 155 19.82 11.46 -17.48
CA LEU A 155 20.11 11.20 -18.90
C LEU A 155 18.82 11.06 -19.74
N ASP A 156 17.76 10.48 -19.18
CA ASP A 156 16.45 10.29 -19.81
C ASP A 156 15.68 11.59 -20.07
N GLU A 157 16.02 12.68 -19.38
CA GLU A 157 15.41 14.00 -19.56
C GLU A 157 16.11 14.85 -20.64
N GLY A 158 17.18 14.30 -21.20
CA GLY A 158 18.11 15.03 -22.05
C GLY A 158 19.26 15.62 -21.25
N LEU A 159 20.43 15.69 -21.89
CA LEU A 159 21.63 16.19 -21.23
C LEU A 159 21.71 17.71 -21.33
N PRO A 160 22.22 18.38 -20.28
CA PRO A 160 22.59 19.78 -20.37
C PRO A 160 23.59 20.02 -21.49
N THR A 161 23.47 21.16 -22.19
CA THR A 161 24.39 21.55 -23.27
C THR A 161 25.72 22.03 -22.69
N GLY A 162 26.56 21.11 -22.23
CA GLY A 162 27.90 21.36 -21.70
C GLY A 162 28.98 20.60 -22.48
N SER A 163 30.18 21.18 -22.60
CA SER A 163 31.35 20.52 -23.20
C SER A 163 32.19 19.74 -22.18
N THR A 164 31.92 19.93 -20.90
CA THR A 164 32.71 19.39 -19.78
C THR A 164 31.86 18.45 -18.96
N VAL A 165 32.39 17.27 -18.67
CA VAL A 165 31.80 16.30 -17.75
C VAL A 165 32.37 16.55 -16.37
N VAL A 166 31.49 16.59 -15.36
CA VAL A 166 31.89 16.53 -13.96
C VAL A 166 31.86 15.07 -13.53
N VAL A 167 32.97 14.55 -13.03
CA VAL A 167 33.02 13.21 -12.43
C VAL A 167 32.85 13.35 -10.92
N ALA A 168 32.02 12.52 -10.33
CA ALA A 168 31.83 12.39 -8.89
C ALA A 168 32.02 10.93 -8.48
N VAL A 169 32.31 10.69 -7.21
CA VAL A 169 32.29 9.35 -6.62
C VAL A 169 31.09 9.26 -5.70
N ALA A 170 30.33 8.18 -5.81
CA ALA A 170 29.25 7.89 -4.88
C ALA A 170 29.82 7.86 -3.44
N PRO A 171 29.27 8.68 -2.53
CA PRO A 171 29.73 8.73 -1.16
C PRO A 171 29.46 7.39 -0.47
N ALA A 172 30.33 7.01 0.47
CA ALA A 172 30.09 5.83 1.31
C ALA A 172 28.87 6.02 2.23
N ASP A 173 28.53 7.27 2.54
CA ASP A 173 27.28 7.62 3.21
C ASP A 173 26.18 7.80 2.17
N GLU A 174 25.31 6.81 2.05
CA GLU A 174 24.17 6.80 1.13
C GLU A 174 23.17 7.93 1.43
N SER A 175 23.14 8.45 2.66
CA SER A 175 22.30 9.60 3.00
C SER A 175 22.86 10.94 2.49
N ALA A 176 24.07 10.96 1.94
CA ALA A 176 24.71 12.21 1.53
C ALA A 176 24.01 12.84 0.31
N GLU A 177 23.58 14.10 0.49
CA GLU A 177 22.94 14.90 -0.58
C GLU A 177 23.96 15.56 -1.53
N SER A 178 25.26 15.47 -1.20
CA SER A 178 26.33 16.07 -2.00
C SER A 178 27.64 15.31 -1.90
N THR A 179 28.48 15.41 -2.93
CA THR A 179 29.84 14.84 -2.94
C THR A 179 30.81 15.76 -3.69
N ALA A 180 32.11 15.51 -3.56
CA ALA A 180 33.11 16.25 -4.32
C ALA A 180 32.97 15.96 -5.83
N GLY A 181 32.96 17.03 -6.64
CA GLY A 181 33.04 16.93 -8.09
C GLY A 181 34.47 17.16 -8.58
N TYR A 182 34.80 16.57 -9.71
CA TYR A 182 36.11 16.63 -10.32
C TYR A 182 35.99 16.96 -11.82
N VAL A 183 36.91 17.78 -12.32
CA VAL A 183 37.02 18.14 -13.75
C VAL A 183 38.48 18.16 -14.18
N LEU A 184 38.73 18.11 -15.48
CA LEU A 184 40.04 18.46 -16.03
C LEU A 184 40.14 19.98 -16.22
N ASN A 185 41.20 20.59 -15.70
CA ASN A 185 41.53 21.97 -16.02
C ASN A 185 42.15 22.08 -17.44
N ALA A 186 42.48 23.30 -17.86
CA ALA A 186 43.07 23.55 -19.19
C ALA A 186 44.43 22.86 -19.43
N SER A 187 45.16 22.48 -18.37
CA SER A 187 46.41 21.71 -18.46
C SER A 187 46.19 20.19 -18.42
N GLY A 188 44.94 19.73 -18.37
CA GLY A 188 44.61 18.30 -18.30
C GLY A 188 44.83 17.68 -16.91
N GLN A 189 44.96 18.49 -15.87
CA GLN A 189 45.06 18.02 -14.49
C GLN A 189 43.67 17.93 -13.85
N VAL A 190 43.49 16.91 -13.00
CA VAL A 190 42.27 16.75 -12.20
C VAL A 190 42.24 17.82 -11.11
N VAL A 191 41.15 18.56 -11.04
CA VAL A 191 40.89 19.55 -9.99
C VAL A 191 39.48 19.38 -9.45
N ASN A 192 39.26 19.74 -8.19
CA ASN A 192 37.93 19.77 -7.61
C ASN A 192 37.09 20.89 -8.24
N THR A 193 35.80 20.65 -8.39
CA THR A 193 34.83 21.71 -8.69
C THR A 193 34.71 22.67 -7.50
N THR A 194 34.42 23.93 -7.78
CA THR A 194 34.25 24.96 -6.73
C THR A 194 33.05 24.68 -5.83
N ALA A 195 32.00 24.08 -6.39
CA ALA A 195 30.82 23.63 -5.66
C ALA A 195 30.74 22.10 -5.65
N PRO A 196 30.23 21.49 -4.56
CA PRO A 196 29.99 20.04 -4.55
C PRO A 196 28.90 19.66 -5.56
N VAL A 197 28.95 18.43 -6.04
CA VAL A 197 27.91 17.85 -6.89
C VAL A 197 26.66 17.62 -6.04
N THR A 198 25.55 18.18 -6.49
CA THR A 198 24.21 18.12 -5.88
C THR A 198 23.18 17.90 -6.98
N GLU A 199 21.91 17.66 -6.62
CA GLU A 199 20.83 17.47 -7.60
C GLU A 199 20.69 18.70 -8.53
N ALA A 200 20.92 19.91 -7.99
CA ALA A 200 20.92 21.14 -8.77
C ALA A 200 22.08 21.23 -9.78
N VAL A 201 23.26 20.70 -9.43
CA VAL A 201 24.40 20.61 -10.36
C VAL A 201 24.10 19.60 -11.46
N ALA A 202 23.58 18.42 -11.10
CA ALA A 202 23.20 17.38 -12.06
C ALA A 202 22.05 17.81 -13.02
N ALA A 203 21.23 18.78 -12.62
CA ALA A 203 20.21 19.37 -13.49
C ALA A 203 20.77 20.32 -14.55
N THR A 204 21.99 20.83 -14.37
CA THR A 204 22.58 21.87 -15.24
C THR A 204 23.91 21.48 -15.87
N GLN A 205 24.51 20.38 -15.44
CA GLN A 205 25.77 19.85 -15.94
C GLN A 205 25.66 18.34 -16.18
N GLU A 206 26.42 17.83 -17.15
CA GLU A 206 26.59 16.39 -17.29
C GLU A 206 27.49 15.88 -16.16
N VAL A 207 26.90 15.09 -15.28
CA VAL A 207 27.58 14.46 -14.15
C VAL A 207 27.71 12.97 -14.42
N TRP A 208 28.92 12.44 -14.28
CA TRP A 208 29.21 11.01 -14.28
C TRP A 208 29.52 10.59 -12.85
N VAL A 209 28.60 9.90 -12.21
CA VAL A 209 28.77 9.37 -10.86
C VAL A 209 29.39 7.99 -10.96
N LEU A 210 30.60 7.84 -10.40
CA LEU A 210 31.26 6.55 -10.25
C LEU A 210 30.67 5.82 -9.06
N SER A 211 30.05 4.67 -9.33
CA SER A 211 29.49 3.77 -8.33
C SER A 211 29.89 2.34 -8.65
N ALA A 212 29.65 1.43 -7.70
CA ALA A 212 29.78 0.00 -7.94
C ALA A 212 28.40 -0.56 -8.31
N ALA A 213 28.30 -1.26 -9.43
CA ALA A 213 27.23 -2.22 -9.60
C ALA A 213 27.55 -3.44 -8.77
N GLU A 214 26.57 -3.83 -7.98
CA GLU A 214 26.56 -5.14 -7.36
C GLU A 214 26.10 -6.16 -8.40
N PRO A 215 26.76 -7.32 -8.52
CA PRO A 215 26.14 -8.42 -9.22
C PRO A 215 24.81 -8.69 -8.52
N ALA A 216 23.72 -8.67 -9.29
CA ALA A 216 22.47 -9.27 -8.83
C ALA A 216 22.86 -10.64 -8.25
N PRO A 217 22.46 -10.97 -7.00
CA PRO A 217 22.85 -12.23 -6.39
C PRO A 217 22.57 -13.31 -7.41
N ASP A 218 23.60 -14.07 -7.79
CA ASP A 218 23.50 -15.08 -8.83
C ASP A 218 22.20 -15.84 -8.59
N ASN A 219 21.24 -15.75 -9.51
CA ASN A 219 20.00 -16.54 -9.45
C ASN A 219 20.32 -18.06 -9.42
N GLY A 220 21.59 -18.45 -9.56
CA GLY A 220 22.13 -19.80 -9.39
C GLY A 220 22.37 -20.24 -7.93
N GLY A 221 22.25 -19.35 -6.94
CA GLY A 221 22.16 -19.71 -5.54
C GLY A 221 20.78 -20.27 -5.22
N GLY A 222 20.52 -21.51 -5.60
CA GLY A 222 19.27 -22.26 -5.38
C GLY A 222 18.92 -22.52 -3.90
N GLY A 223 19.05 -21.52 -3.04
CA GLY A 223 18.29 -21.45 -1.82
C GLY A 223 16.83 -21.36 -2.21
N THR A 224 16.12 -22.48 -2.12
CA THR A 224 14.67 -22.54 -2.28
C THR A 224 14.03 -21.72 -1.17
N SER A 225 14.05 -20.39 -1.27
CA SER A 225 13.13 -19.57 -0.52
C SER A 225 11.75 -19.93 -1.06
N SER A 226 11.04 -20.78 -0.33
CA SER A 226 9.72 -21.28 -0.71
C SER A 226 8.63 -20.21 -0.65
N VAL A 227 9.01 -18.95 -0.39
CA VAL A 227 8.10 -17.81 -0.35
C VAL A 227 7.72 -17.46 -1.78
N PRO A 228 6.43 -17.55 -2.16
CA PRO A 228 6.01 -17.16 -3.50
C PRO A 228 6.27 -15.68 -3.76
N THR A 229 6.96 -15.39 -4.87
CA THR A 229 7.24 -14.02 -5.33
C THR A 229 6.16 -13.54 -6.28
N LEU A 230 5.65 -12.34 -6.04
CA LEU A 230 4.74 -11.61 -6.92
C LEU A 230 5.49 -10.45 -7.57
N TYR A 231 5.29 -10.26 -8.88
CA TYR A 231 5.87 -9.16 -9.63
C TYR A 231 4.76 -8.16 -9.96
N ALA A 232 4.86 -6.94 -9.45
CA ALA A 232 3.97 -5.87 -9.84
C ALA A 232 4.29 -5.42 -11.26
N LYS A 233 3.25 -5.10 -12.03
CA LYS A 233 3.42 -4.61 -13.40
C LYS A 233 3.77 -3.12 -13.43
N PRO A 234 4.50 -2.65 -14.45
CA PRO A 234 4.66 -1.23 -14.73
C PRO A 234 3.32 -0.49 -14.89
N ILE A 235 3.28 0.79 -14.52
CA ILE A 235 2.04 1.60 -14.50
C ILE A 235 1.34 1.69 -15.87
N ASP A 236 2.11 1.62 -16.96
CA ASP A 236 1.62 1.63 -18.34
C ASP A 236 0.97 0.30 -18.78
N GLU A 237 1.19 -0.78 -18.02
CA GLU A 237 0.56 -2.08 -18.25
C GLU A 237 -0.63 -2.38 -17.31
N VAL A 238 -0.84 -1.54 -16.29
CA VAL A 238 -1.95 -1.68 -15.36
C VAL A 238 -3.22 -1.07 -15.98
N SER A 239 -4.35 -1.77 -15.89
CA SER A 239 -5.61 -1.25 -16.42
C SER A 239 -5.98 0.06 -15.72
N ALA A 240 -6.20 1.13 -16.49
CA ALA A 240 -6.52 2.46 -15.96
C ALA A 240 -7.82 2.51 -15.10
N ALA A 241 -8.64 1.46 -15.16
CA ALA A 241 -9.87 1.36 -14.39
C ALA A 241 -9.63 1.08 -12.90
N GLY A 242 -8.50 0.47 -12.54
CA GLY A 242 -8.22 0.00 -11.18
C GLY A 242 -9.25 -1.01 -10.67
N VAL A 243 -8.86 -1.80 -9.67
CA VAL A 243 -9.80 -2.64 -8.92
C VAL A 243 -10.80 -1.75 -8.17
N THR A 244 -12.11 -1.87 -8.45
CA THR A 244 -13.13 -1.17 -7.66
C THR A 244 -13.29 -1.84 -6.30
N CYS A 245 -13.00 -1.17 -5.20
CA CYS A 245 -13.10 -1.78 -3.88
C CYS A 245 -14.54 -2.17 -3.54
N ASN A 246 -14.67 -3.17 -2.66
CA ASN A 246 -15.95 -3.65 -2.20
C ASN A 246 -16.82 -2.48 -1.73
N PRO A 247 -17.98 -2.25 -2.35
CA PRO A 247 -18.81 -1.08 -2.08
C PRO A 247 -19.42 -1.09 -0.67
N THR A 248 -19.41 -2.25 0.00
CA THR A 248 -19.88 -2.37 1.38
C THR A 248 -18.92 -1.75 2.40
N GLY A 249 -17.70 -1.41 1.97
CA GLY A 249 -16.67 -0.77 2.77
C GLY A 249 -16.00 -1.65 3.81
N VAL A 250 -16.28 -2.96 3.86
CA VAL A 250 -15.72 -3.91 4.85
C VAL A 250 -15.08 -5.11 4.16
N ARG A 251 -13.97 -5.62 4.72
CA ARG A 251 -13.34 -6.84 4.20
C ARG A 251 -14.20 -8.03 4.59
N ASN A 252 -14.27 -8.99 3.67
CA ASN A 252 -15.04 -10.20 3.83
C ASN A 252 -14.12 -11.41 3.79
N ASN A 253 -14.50 -12.47 4.49
CA ASN A 253 -13.76 -13.73 4.42
C ASN A 253 -13.85 -14.24 2.98
N LYS A 254 -12.79 -14.83 2.47
CA LYS A 254 -12.63 -15.19 1.05
C LYS A 254 -12.65 -14.00 0.07
N GLY A 255 -12.56 -12.76 0.58
CA GLY A 255 -12.35 -11.57 -0.23
C GLY A 255 -10.95 -11.53 -0.82
N GLN A 256 -10.81 -10.97 -2.02
CA GLN A 256 -9.53 -10.81 -2.70
C GLN A 256 -8.90 -9.47 -2.30
N GLU A 257 -7.71 -9.50 -1.68
CA GLU A 257 -6.93 -8.32 -1.33
C GLU A 257 -6.00 -7.93 -2.48
N TYR A 258 -6.03 -6.66 -2.84
CA TYR A 258 -5.18 -6.06 -3.85
C TYR A 258 -4.37 -4.93 -3.23
N LEU A 259 -3.08 -4.85 -3.56
CA LEU A 259 -2.28 -3.65 -3.33
C LEU A 259 -2.44 -2.76 -4.56
N GLN A 260 -3.18 -1.65 -4.42
CA GLN A 260 -3.54 -0.81 -5.56
C GLN A 260 -2.39 0.06 -6.01
N ARG A 261 -1.79 0.75 -5.04
CA ARG A 261 -0.76 1.75 -5.30
C ARG A 261 0.07 2.03 -4.06
N TRP A 262 1.26 2.55 -4.29
CA TRP A 262 2.20 2.95 -3.25
C TRP A 262 2.98 4.19 -3.69
N ARG A 263 3.64 4.86 -2.73
CA ARG A 263 4.63 5.92 -2.98
C ARG A 263 5.53 6.07 -1.76
N LEU A 264 6.66 6.75 -1.95
CA LEU A 264 7.41 7.28 -0.81
C LEU A 264 6.86 8.65 -0.39
N LYS A 265 6.98 8.96 0.90
CA LYS A 265 6.68 10.31 1.42
C LYS A 265 7.80 11.29 1.16
N ASP A 266 9.03 10.81 1.27
CA ASP A 266 10.24 11.58 1.04
C ASP A 266 11.20 10.71 0.23
N LYS A 267 11.56 11.18 -0.97
CA LYS A 267 12.52 10.51 -1.84
C LYS A 267 13.92 10.39 -1.23
N ARG A 268 14.20 11.11 -0.14
CA ARG A 268 15.48 11.08 0.59
C ARG A 268 15.53 9.98 1.66
N SER A 269 14.41 9.31 1.94
CA SER A 269 14.37 8.24 2.95
C SER A 269 15.16 7.00 2.55
N PHE A 270 15.49 6.84 1.27
CA PHE A 270 16.28 5.73 0.74
C PHE A 270 17.29 6.33 -0.23
N GLY A 271 18.51 6.42 0.24
CA GLY A 271 19.73 6.88 -0.42
C GLY A 271 19.74 8.22 -1.21
N GLY A 272 20.89 8.50 -1.80
CA GLY A 272 21.33 9.83 -2.25
C GLY A 272 21.03 10.17 -3.72
N LEU A 273 21.59 11.29 -4.21
CA LEU A 273 21.60 11.61 -5.66
C LEU A 273 22.39 10.57 -6.46
N PHE A 274 23.28 9.86 -5.78
CA PHE A 274 24.38 9.10 -6.37
C PHE A 274 24.04 7.64 -6.66
N GLU A 275 22.79 7.27 -6.41
CA GLU A 275 22.25 5.94 -6.61
C GLU A 275 21.22 5.95 -7.75
N GLY A 276 21.01 4.75 -8.31
CA GLY A 276 20.12 4.52 -9.45
C GLY A 276 18.64 4.64 -9.09
N LYS A 277 17.82 3.82 -9.74
CA LYS A 277 16.40 3.74 -9.41
C LYS A 277 16.18 3.05 -8.07
N ARG A 278 15.01 3.30 -7.48
CA ARG A 278 14.56 2.64 -6.25
C ARG A 278 13.91 1.32 -6.54
N GLU A 279 14.44 0.28 -5.92
CA GLU A 279 14.05 -1.11 -6.11
C GLU A 279 13.12 -1.57 -4.97
N MET A 280 12.01 -0.87 -4.77
CA MET A 280 11.13 -1.18 -3.64
C MET A 280 10.66 -2.63 -3.65
N ARG A 281 10.56 -3.21 -2.46
CA ARG A 281 10.04 -4.54 -2.17
C ARG A 281 9.08 -4.49 -0.99
N ALA A 282 8.21 -5.49 -0.88
CA ALA A 282 7.39 -5.69 0.31
C ALA A 282 7.26 -7.17 0.67
N LEU A 283 7.36 -7.49 1.95
CA LEU A 283 6.99 -8.80 2.49
C LEU A 283 5.58 -8.72 3.08
N VAL A 284 4.74 -9.70 2.73
CA VAL A 284 3.41 -9.87 3.33
C VAL A 284 3.50 -10.97 4.36
N ILE A 285 3.14 -10.67 5.61
CA ILE A 285 3.35 -11.52 6.77
C ILE A 285 2.00 -11.78 7.45
N THR A 286 1.77 -13.03 7.84
CA THR A 286 0.53 -13.48 8.51
C THR A 286 0.54 -13.15 10.01
N SER A 287 -0.62 -13.26 10.66
CA SER A 287 -0.73 -13.13 12.11
C SER A 287 0.12 -14.14 12.91
N ALA A 288 0.48 -15.27 12.30
CA ALA A 288 1.38 -16.28 12.87
C ALA A 288 2.88 -15.96 12.67
N GLY A 289 3.23 -14.85 12.01
CA GLY A 289 4.61 -14.47 11.74
C GLY A 289 5.25 -15.19 10.55
N ALA A 290 4.47 -15.93 9.76
CA ALA A 290 4.97 -16.54 8.53
C ALA A 290 4.91 -15.56 7.36
N THR A 291 6.00 -15.44 6.59
CA THR A 291 6.02 -14.69 5.32
C THR A 291 5.18 -15.41 4.27
N MET A 292 4.07 -14.78 3.87
CA MET A 292 3.14 -15.28 2.87
C MET A 292 3.63 -15.01 1.44
N ARG A 293 4.17 -13.81 1.18
CA ARG A 293 4.59 -13.35 -0.16
C ARG A 293 5.79 -12.41 -0.06
N LYS A 294 6.65 -12.43 -1.08
CA LYS A 294 7.55 -11.32 -1.44
C LYS A 294 6.96 -10.62 -2.65
N ILE A 295 6.84 -9.30 -2.61
CA ILE A 295 6.40 -8.47 -3.73
C ILE A 295 7.61 -7.72 -4.27
N VAL A 296 7.81 -7.82 -5.58
CA VAL A 296 8.84 -7.11 -6.35
C VAL A 296 8.14 -6.05 -7.18
N PHE A 297 8.51 -4.78 -6.98
CA PHE A 297 8.00 -3.67 -7.78
C PHE A 297 8.99 -3.31 -8.89
N PRO A 298 8.52 -2.78 -10.03
CA PRO A 298 9.41 -2.19 -11.03
C PRO A 298 10.26 -1.08 -10.41
N SER A 299 11.52 -0.97 -10.82
CA SER A 299 12.42 0.07 -10.30
C SER A 299 11.93 1.46 -10.75
N VAL A 300 11.82 2.39 -9.80
CA VAL A 300 11.23 3.72 -10.03
C VAL A 300 12.28 4.81 -9.86
N LYS A 301 12.30 5.79 -10.76
CA LYS A 301 13.22 6.93 -10.67
C LYS A 301 12.95 7.74 -9.40
N LYS A 302 14.02 8.16 -8.72
CA LYS A 302 13.95 8.97 -7.50
C LYS A 302 13.04 10.20 -7.61
N LYS A 303 13.10 10.96 -8.71
CA LYS A 303 12.22 12.12 -8.95
C LYS A 303 10.72 11.78 -9.00
N ASN A 304 10.38 10.53 -9.34
CA ASN A 304 9.01 10.06 -9.51
C ASN A 304 8.52 9.22 -8.32
N ILE A 305 9.40 8.83 -7.39
CA ILE A 305 9.09 7.88 -6.32
C ILE A 305 8.06 8.42 -5.31
N GLU A 306 7.93 9.74 -5.20
CA GLU A 306 6.92 10.43 -4.38
C GLU A 306 5.56 10.52 -5.07
N SER A 307 5.50 10.22 -6.36
CA SER A 307 4.24 10.08 -7.09
C SER A 307 3.66 8.69 -6.86
N TRP A 308 2.33 8.59 -6.93
CA TRP A 308 1.64 7.31 -6.81
C TRP A 308 2.05 6.34 -7.92
N GLN A 309 2.62 5.21 -7.52
CA GLN A 309 2.92 4.06 -8.36
C GLN A 309 1.73 3.10 -8.30
N SER A 310 1.10 2.83 -9.44
CA SER A 310 0.06 1.80 -9.50
C SER A 310 0.70 0.42 -9.51
N SER A 311 0.16 -0.50 -8.72
CA SER A 311 0.55 -1.91 -8.70
C SER A 311 -0.60 -2.84 -9.08
N ASP A 312 -1.85 -2.48 -8.71
CA ASP A 312 -3.09 -3.27 -8.88
C ASP A 312 -2.88 -4.78 -8.68
N LEU A 313 -2.08 -5.12 -7.68
CA LEU A 313 -1.50 -6.45 -7.52
C LEU A 313 -2.40 -7.28 -6.62
N PHE A 314 -2.93 -8.39 -7.12
CA PHE A 314 -3.59 -9.39 -6.29
C PHE A 314 -2.58 -9.97 -5.28
N VAL A 315 -2.79 -9.70 -4.00
CA VAL A 315 -1.90 -10.15 -2.93
C VAL A 315 -2.31 -11.53 -2.46
N THR A 316 -3.58 -11.68 -2.05
CA THR A 316 -4.11 -12.92 -1.50
C THR A 316 -5.63 -12.93 -1.46
N THR A 317 -6.19 -14.10 -1.18
CA THR A 317 -7.58 -14.22 -0.75
C THR A 317 -7.59 -14.31 0.77
N TRP A 318 -8.33 -13.41 1.43
CA TRP A 318 -8.56 -13.46 2.87
C TRP A 318 -9.10 -14.82 3.26
N ASP A 319 -8.44 -15.47 4.20
CA ASP A 319 -8.88 -16.72 4.78
C ASP A 319 -8.55 -16.66 6.26
N ARG A 320 -9.54 -16.27 7.06
CA ARG A 320 -9.33 -16.03 8.49
C ARG A 320 -8.86 -17.29 9.23
N ALA A 321 -9.27 -18.47 8.75
CA ALA A 321 -8.85 -19.74 9.32
C ALA A 321 -7.38 -20.06 9.01
N ALA A 322 -6.89 -19.66 7.83
CA ALA A 322 -5.52 -19.92 7.41
C ALA A 322 -4.53 -18.84 7.85
N TRP A 323 -4.92 -17.56 7.75
CA TRP A 323 -4.02 -16.40 7.89
C TRP A 323 -4.32 -15.55 9.13
N GLY A 324 -5.47 -15.76 9.77
CA GLY A 324 -5.99 -14.91 10.83
C GLY A 324 -6.60 -13.62 10.30
N ASP A 325 -6.73 -12.64 11.20
CA ASP A 325 -7.45 -11.38 10.96
C ASP A 325 -6.54 -10.24 10.50
N VAL A 326 -5.30 -10.55 10.16
CA VAL A 326 -4.23 -9.56 10.03
C VAL A 326 -3.27 -9.92 8.90
N LEU A 327 -2.95 -8.94 8.06
CA LEU A 327 -1.84 -8.97 7.11
C LEU A 327 -0.88 -7.83 7.43
N ALA A 328 0.36 -8.16 7.74
CA ALA A 328 1.40 -7.18 7.93
C ALA A 328 2.22 -7.00 6.65
N TYR A 329 2.62 -5.76 6.37
CA TYR A 329 3.47 -5.40 5.25
C TYR A 329 4.75 -4.79 5.80
N GLN A 330 5.89 -5.44 5.52
CA GLN A 330 7.21 -4.89 5.77
C GLN A 330 7.79 -4.43 4.44
N TRP A 331 8.12 -3.15 4.32
CA TRP A 331 8.66 -2.54 3.11
C TRP A 331 10.17 -2.36 3.22
N PHE A 332 10.87 -2.41 2.09
CA PHE A 332 12.29 -2.12 2.03
C PHE A 332 12.72 -1.71 0.61
N GLU A 333 13.85 -1.03 0.53
CA GLU A 333 14.64 -0.82 -0.69
C GLU A 333 15.64 -1.99 -0.80
N GLU A 334 15.83 -2.55 -2.00
CA GLU A 334 16.75 -3.68 -2.25
C GLU A 334 18.03 -3.15 -2.89
N ASP A 335 19.07 -2.95 -2.09
CA ASP A 335 20.39 -2.46 -2.50
C ASP A 335 21.41 -3.59 -2.66
N GLY A 336 21.13 -4.77 -2.11
CA GLY A 336 21.92 -5.98 -2.30
C GLY A 336 22.92 -6.31 -1.18
N GLY A 337 23.98 -7.03 -1.54
CA GLY A 337 24.94 -7.62 -0.61
C GLY A 337 24.54 -9.00 -0.04
N PRO A 338 25.27 -9.49 0.98
CA PRO A 338 25.00 -10.80 1.57
C PRO A 338 23.60 -10.88 2.20
N GLU A 339 22.92 -12.02 2.00
CA GLU A 339 21.70 -12.33 2.75
C GLU A 339 22.02 -12.41 4.25
N ILE A 340 21.26 -11.66 5.04
CA ILE A 340 21.30 -11.73 6.50
C ILE A 340 19.87 -11.85 7.06
N THR A 341 19.76 -12.19 8.34
CA THR A 341 18.47 -12.37 9.02
C THR A 341 18.24 -11.23 9.99
N PHE A 342 17.11 -10.54 9.85
CA PHE A 342 16.69 -9.44 10.71
C PHE A 342 15.43 -9.79 11.48
N SER A 343 15.35 -9.32 12.73
CA SER A 343 14.15 -9.42 13.53
C SER A 343 13.34 -8.14 13.44
N VAL A 344 12.22 -8.20 12.73
CA VAL A 344 11.29 -7.08 12.54
C VAL A 344 10.21 -7.15 13.62
N LYS A 345 9.89 -6.00 14.23
CA LYS A 345 8.75 -5.86 15.15
C LYS A 345 7.54 -5.30 14.41
N ILE A 346 6.47 -6.07 14.36
CA ILE A 346 5.24 -5.73 13.65
C ILE A 346 4.13 -5.52 14.68
N PRO A 347 3.54 -4.32 14.79
CA PRO A 347 2.52 -4.04 15.78
C PRO A 347 1.16 -4.64 15.39
N ILE A 348 0.70 -5.65 16.10
CA ILE A 348 -0.58 -6.33 15.89
C ILE A 348 -1.43 -6.16 17.16
N TYR A 349 -2.57 -5.47 17.07
CA TYR A 349 -3.50 -5.24 18.21
C TYR A 349 -2.83 -4.69 19.48
N GLY A 350 -1.83 -3.83 19.34
CA GLY A 350 -1.12 -3.21 20.47
C GLY A 350 -0.01 -4.07 21.09
N VAL A 351 0.29 -5.25 20.52
CA VAL A 351 1.45 -6.06 20.86
C VAL A 351 2.41 -6.15 19.67
N ASP A 352 3.72 -6.20 19.92
CA ASP A 352 4.71 -6.37 18.85
C ASP A 352 4.92 -7.87 18.56
N LEU A 353 4.65 -8.30 17.34
CA LEU A 353 5.05 -9.60 16.82
C LEU A 353 6.48 -9.52 16.28
N GLY A 354 7.39 -10.29 16.87
CA GLY A 354 8.76 -10.43 16.36
C GLY A 354 8.81 -11.46 15.23
N VAL A 355 9.20 -11.03 14.03
CA VAL A 355 9.31 -11.88 12.84
C VAL A 355 10.72 -11.83 12.30
N ASN A 356 11.33 -12.99 12.11
CA ASN A 356 12.63 -13.07 11.45
C ASN A 356 12.42 -13.11 9.93
N VAL A 357 12.93 -12.10 9.24
CA VAL A 357 12.92 -12.00 7.80
C VAL A 357 14.35 -12.06 7.27
N LYS A 358 14.49 -12.51 6.03
CA LYS A 358 15.76 -12.56 5.32
C LYS A 358 15.73 -11.53 4.20
N TRP A 359 16.72 -10.66 4.19
CA TRP A 359 16.99 -9.72 3.12
C TRP A 359 18.49 -9.41 3.08
N SER A 360 18.94 -8.58 2.15
CA SER A 360 20.36 -8.33 1.94
C SER A 360 20.90 -7.31 2.93
N ALA A 361 22.20 -7.36 3.25
CA ALA A 361 22.77 -6.56 4.32
C ALA A 361 22.77 -5.05 4.09
N ARG A 362 22.63 -4.63 2.83
CA ARG A 362 22.54 -3.22 2.45
C ARG A 362 21.10 -2.76 2.21
N ASP A 363 20.12 -3.66 2.26
CA ASP A 363 18.71 -3.31 2.05
C ASP A 363 18.20 -2.35 3.15
N ASP A 364 17.62 -1.23 2.74
CA ASP A 364 17.09 -0.21 3.64
C ASP A 364 15.68 -0.54 4.16
N ASP A 365 15.49 -0.51 5.48
CA ASP A 365 14.18 -0.70 6.12
C ASP A 365 13.25 0.50 5.85
N ALA A 366 12.16 0.26 5.11
CA ALA A 366 11.14 1.26 4.83
C ALA A 366 9.95 1.25 5.80
N GLY A 367 10.08 0.50 6.89
CA GLY A 367 9.10 0.35 7.95
C GLY A 367 8.01 -0.67 7.63
N ASN A 368 7.15 -0.89 8.63
CA ASN A 368 6.02 -1.79 8.51
C ASN A 368 4.68 -1.13 8.83
N VAL A 369 3.63 -1.76 8.35
CA VAL A 369 2.24 -1.40 8.67
C VAL A 369 1.38 -2.66 8.66
N VAL A 370 0.26 -2.59 9.37
CA VAL A 370 -0.67 -3.70 9.48
C VAL A 370 -2.02 -3.33 8.86
N VAL A 371 -2.55 -4.26 8.08
CA VAL A 371 -3.88 -4.22 7.49
C VAL A 371 -4.76 -5.20 8.27
N MET A 372 -5.79 -4.69 8.92
CA MET A 372 -6.71 -5.52 9.72
C MET A 372 -7.93 -5.91 8.89
N PHE A 373 -8.47 -7.09 9.17
CA PHE A 373 -9.68 -7.59 8.53
C PHE A 373 -10.92 -6.73 8.81
N ASP A 374 -11.03 -6.14 10.00
CA ASP A 374 -12.15 -5.30 10.42
C ASP A 374 -12.05 -3.83 9.93
N GLU A 375 -10.96 -3.46 9.28
CA GLU A 375 -10.77 -2.12 8.72
C GLU A 375 -11.50 -1.92 7.37
N PRO A 376 -11.73 -0.66 6.97
CA PRO A 376 -12.30 -0.37 5.67
C PRO A 376 -11.48 -0.92 4.50
N THR A 377 -12.17 -1.34 3.44
CA THR A 377 -11.57 -1.92 2.22
C THR A 377 -10.83 -0.93 1.33
N SER A 378 -10.70 0.33 1.75
CA SER A 378 -10.02 1.38 1.00
C SER A 378 -9.39 2.36 1.99
N THR A 379 -8.44 1.85 2.77
CA THR A 379 -7.68 2.63 3.75
C THR A 379 -6.33 3.02 3.15
N LEU A 380 -5.88 4.25 3.45
CA LEU A 380 -4.53 4.70 3.19
C LEU A 380 -3.66 4.34 4.40
N TYR A 381 -2.64 3.53 4.17
CA TYR A 381 -1.69 3.09 5.18
C TYR A 381 -0.36 3.81 5.01
N SER A 382 0.38 3.93 6.11
CA SER A 382 1.68 4.60 6.14
C SER A 382 2.61 3.87 7.08
N THR A 383 3.81 3.52 6.63
CA THR A 383 4.90 3.01 7.48
C THR A 383 5.71 4.13 8.14
N GLY A 384 5.50 5.38 7.71
CA GLY A 384 6.39 6.50 7.98
C GLY A 384 7.05 6.96 6.69
N SER A 385 7.72 6.04 6.00
CA SER A 385 8.44 6.31 4.74
C SER A 385 7.62 5.97 3.50
N VAL A 386 6.86 4.87 3.53
CA VAL A 386 5.99 4.41 2.44
C VAL A 386 4.54 4.73 2.78
N GLU A 387 3.80 5.24 1.80
CA GLU A 387 2.34 5.26 1.80
C GLU A 387 1.82 4.21 0.82
N MET A 388 0.81 3.45 1.23
CA MET A 388 0.21 2.43 0.39
C MET A 388 -1.30 2.42 0.54
N ASN A 389 -1.98 2.01 -0.53
CA ASN A 389 -3.42 1.77 -0.50
C ASN A 389 -3.70 0.33 -0.93
N VAL A 390 -4.50 -0.35 -0.11
CA VAL A 390 -4.99 -1.69 -0.39
C VAL A 390 -6.49 -1.66 -0.59
N CYS A 391 -6.97 -2.65 -1.32
CA CYS A 391 -8.33 -2.75 -1.78
C CYS A 391 -8.81 -4.20 -1.72
N THR A 392 -9.94 -4.44 -1.04
CA THR A 392 -10.55 -5.78 -1.02
C THR A 392 -11.76 -5.84 -1.93
N GLN A 393 -11.92 -6.93 -2.68
CA GLN A 393 -13.10 -7.24 -3.49
C GLN A 393 -13.73 -8.57 -3.09
N GLY A 394 -15.04 -8.68 -3.32
CA GLY A 394 -15.77 -9.96 -3.16
C GLY A 394 -15.74 -10.52 -1.74
N GLY A 395 -15.64 -11.84 -1.65
CA GLY A 395 -15.74 -12.61 -0.42
C GLY A 395 -17.17 -12.91 0.00
N GLU A 396 -17.30 -13.72 1.04
CA GLU A 396 -18.54 -14.00 1.77
C GLU A 396 -19.09 -12.67 2.31
N GLY A 397 -19.95 -12.01 1.53
CA GLY A 397 -20.48 -10.66 1.81
C GLY A 397 -20.37 -9.64 0.66
N GLY A 398 -19.68 -9.94 -0.45
CA GLY A 398 -19.30 -8.96 -1.49
C GLY A 398 -19.78 -9.19 -2.93
N THR A 399 -20.66 -10.17 -3.18
CA THR A 399 -21.16 -10.55 -4.53
C THR A 399 -22.62 -10.15 -4.79
N GLY A 400 -23.32 -9.62 -3.78
CA GLY A 400 -24.76 -9.32 -3.84
C GLY A 400 -25.64 -10.50 -3.40
N ASN A 401 -25.17 -11.74 -3.56
CA ASN A 401 -25.83 -12.97 -3.14
C ASN A 401 -25.57 -13.37 -1.69
N ASP A 402 -24.87 -12.53 -0.93
CA ASP A 402 -24.39 -12.88 0.40
C ASP A 402 -25.35 -12.52 1.52
N ASN A 403 -25.40 -13.40 2.52
CA ASN A 403 -26.19 -13.15 3.73
C ASN A 403 -25.49 -12.09 4.59
N LEU A 404 -25.94 -10.84 4.49
CA LEU A 404 -25.47 -9.68 5.25
C LEU A 404 -25.73 -9.77 6.76
N ALA A 405 -26.61 -10.68 7.20
CA ALA A 405 -26.87 -10.92 8.61
C ALA A 405 -25.84 -11.86 9.26
N CYS A 406 -25.19 -12.72 8.47
CA CYS A 406 -24.20 -13.68 8.96
C CYS A 406 -23.10 -12.99 9.78
N GLY A 407 -22.93 -13.39 11.04
CA GLY A 407 -21.91 -12.85 11.95
C GLY A 407 -22.16 -11.42 12.48
N SER A 408 -23.30 -10.81 12.17
CA SER A 408 -23.67 -9.50 12.71
C SER A 408 -23.97 -9.55 14.22
N THR A 409 -24.37 -8.43 14.83
CA THR A 409 -24.84 -8.46 16.23
C THR A 409 -26.33 -8.79 16.27
N ALA A 410 -26.73 -9.88 16.92
CA ALA A 410 -28.13 -10.25 17.07
C ALA A 410 -28.69 -9.87 18.47
N SER A 411 -29.94 -9.44 18.51
CA SER A 411 -30.66 -9.17 19.76
C SER A 411 -32.15 -9.44 19.61
N ALA A 412 -32.88 -9.57 20.73
CA ALA A 412 -34.30 -9.88 20.73
C ALA A 412 -35.04 -9.14 21.85
N SER A 413 -36.36 -8.98 21.72
CA SER A 413 -37.23 -8.42 22.77
C SER A 413 -37.23 -9.25 24.05
N SER A 414 -37.23 -10.57 23.89
CA SER A 414 -37.16 -11.55 24.97
C SER A 414 -36.50 -12.82 24.44
N THR A 415 -36.12 -13.73 25.33
CA THR A 415 -35.55 -15.02 24.93
C THR A 415 -35.95 -16.11 25.92
N TYR A 416 -36.43 -17.24 25.42
CA TYR A 416 -36.74 -18.42 26.23
C TYR A 416 -35.46 -19.01 26.83
N THR A 417 -35.54 -19.53 28.05
CA THR A 417 -34.39 -20.13 28.74
C THR A 417 -33.70 -21.21 27.90
N GLY A 418 -32.40 -21.04 27.69
CA GLY A 418 -31.56 -21.93 26.88
C GLY A 418 -31.41 -21.52 25.40
N TYR A 419 -32.36 -20.77 24.85
CA TYR A 419 -32.28 -20.25 23.48
C TYR A 419 -31.41 -18.98 23.44
N SER A 420 -31.00 -18.55 22.25
CA SER A 420 -30.20 -17.33 22.08
C SER A 420 -30.55 -16.61 20.79
N ALA A 421 -30.61 -15.27 20.83
CA ALA A 421 -30.72 -14.43 19.65
C ALA A 421 -29.56 -14.66 18.67
N SER A 422 -28.36 -14.96 19.16
CA SER A 422 -27.16 -15.22 18.33
C SER A 422 -27.26 -16.47 17.45
N ARG A 423 -28.32 -17.27 17.60
CA ARG A 423 -28.57 -18.41 16.69
C ARG A 423 -29.10 -17.97 15.34
N VAL A 424 -29.79 -16.83 15.27
CA VAL A 424 -30.46 -16.38 14.03
C VAL A 424 -29.49 -15.84 12.98
N ASN A 425 -28.21 -15.78 13.28
CA ASN A 425 -27.21 -15.20 12.40
C ASN A 425 -25.86 -15.92 12.49
N ASP A 426 -25.90 -17.19 12.88
CA ASP A 426 -24.73 -18.08 12.95
C ASP A 426 -24.42 -18.77 11.62
N CYS A 427 -25.16 -18.39 10.57
CA CYS A 427 -24.98 -18.81 9.19
C CYS A 427 -25.34 -20.28 8.97
N LYS A 428 -26.17 -20.87 9.85
CA LYS A 428 -26.67 -22.24 9.74
C LYS A 428 -28.16 -22.24 9.52
N ARG A 429 -28.58 -22.74 8.36
CA ARG A 429 -30.00 -22.93 7.98
C ARG A 429 -30.65 -24.13 8.66
N ASP A 430 -30.11 -24.60 9.78
CA ASP A 430 -30.58 -25.81 10.46
C ASP A 430 -31.93 -25.54 11.12
N THR A 431 -33.00 -26.10 10.56
CA THR A 431 -34.37 -25.91 11.04
C THR A 431 -34.74 -26.85 12.19
N THR A 432 -33.78 -27.56 12.80
CA THR A 432 -34.03 -28.48 13.92
C THR A 432 -34.62 -27.73 15.12
N LEU A 433 -35.56 -28.36 15.82
CA LEU A 433 -36.14 -27.83 17.04
C LEU A 433 -35.10 -27.86 18.17
N GLY A 434 -34.84 -26.70 18.77
CA GLY A 434 -34.11 -26.62 20.04
C GLY A 434 -33.24 -25.38 20.19
N ALA A 435 -32.85 -25.15 21.43
CA ALA A 435 -31.98 -24.07 21.87
C ALA A 435 -30.60 -24.01 21.18
N ALA A 436 -30.10 -25.16 20.72
CA ALA A 436 -28.82 -25.24 20.01
C ALA A 436 -28.86 -24.59 18.61
N TYR A 437 -30.07 -24.42 18.04
CA TYR A 437 -30.26 -24.08 16.62
C TYR A 437 -31.11 -22.84 16.40
N SER A 438 -31.70 -22.27 17.46
CA SER A 438 -32.70 -21.21 17.28
C SER A 438 -32.74 -20.21 18.43
N TRP A 439 -33.32 -19.06 18.10
CA TRP A 439 -33.93 -18.16 19.06
C TRP A 439 -35.40 -18.52 19.25
N ALA A 440 -35.91 -18.35 20.48
CA ALA A 440 -37.33 -18.40 20.78
C ALA A 440 -37.70 -17.30 21.78
N ASN A 441 -38.92 -16.76 21.70
CA ASN A 441 -39.44 -15.79 22.66
C ASN A 441 -39.72 -16.41 24.05
N ALA A 442 -39.70 -15.58 25.10
CA ALA A 442 -39.98 -16.01 26.46
C ALA A 442 -41.41 -16.54 26.66
N ALA A 443 -41.58 -17.46 27.62
CA ALA A 443 -42.91 -17.96 28.01
C ALA A 443 -43.81 -16.84 28.51
N GLY A 444 -45.13 -16.97 28.29
CA GLY A 444 -46.11 -16.00 28.78
C GLY A 444 -46.24 -14.72 27.93
N THR A 445 -45.49 -14.64 26.83
CA THR A 445 -45.70 -13.65 25.77
C THR A 445 -46.63 -14.25 24.71
N PHE A 446 -47.58 -13.46 24.21
CA PHE A 446 -48.65 -13.93 23.34
C PHE A 446 -48.82 -13.00 22.13
N PRO A 447 -48.11 -13.26 21.03
CA PRO A 447 -48.40 -12.59 19.77
C PRO A 447 -49.86 -12.90 19.32
N PRO A 448 -50.62 -11.91 18.81
CA PRO A 448 -50.18 -10.57 18.44
C PRO A 448 -50.37 -9.48 19.51
N THR A 449 -50.88 -9.79 20.71
CA THR A 449 -51.12 -8.76 21.76
C THR A 449 -49.83 -8.26 22.38
N THR A 450 -48.82 -9.11 22.44
CA THR A 450 -47.43 -8.79 22.82
C THR A 450 -46.50 -9.33 21.73
N PRO A 451 -46.33 -8.59 20.61
CA PRO A 451 -45.46 -9.02 19.52
C PRO A 451 -44.00 -9.10 19.98
N GLU A 452 -43.36 -10.21 19.64
CA GLU A 452 -41.95 -10.46 19.95
C GLU A 452 -41.11 -10.27 18.70
N TRP A 453 -39.87 -9.84 18.86
CA TRP A 453 -38.96 -9.63 17.74
C TRP A 453 -37.57 -10.16 18.02
N VAL A 454 -36.90 -10.53 16.93
CA VAL A 454 -35.46 -10.76 16.87
C VAL A 454 -34.89 -9.96 15.71
N GLN A 455 -33.72 -9.37 15.90
CA GLN A 455 -33.09 -8.46 14.96
C GLN A 455 -31.61 -8.74 14.78
N VAL A 456 -31.08 -8.19 13.70
CA VAL A 456 -29.65 -8.08 13.41
C VAL A 456 -29.24 -6.63 13.23
N ASP A 457 -28.11 -6.27 13.80
CA ASP A 457 -27.41 -4.99 13.62
C ASP A 457 -26.13 -5.21 12.84
N PHE A 458 -26.07 -4.63 11.63
CA PHE A 458 -24.93 -4.73 10.74
C PHE A 458 -23.73 -3.88 11.20
N GLY A 459 -23.88 -3.06 12.25
CA GLY A 459 -22.88 -2.09 12.73
C GLY A 459 -22.80 -0.83 11.86
N VAL A 460 -23.02 -0.98 10.55
CA VAL A 460 -23.03 0.08 9.55
C VAL A 460 -24.28 -0.03 8.66
N THR A 461 -24.67 1.07 8.01
CA THR A 461 -25.78 1.07 7.06
C THR A 461 -25.46 0.21 5.83
N LYS A 462 -26.36 -0.70 5.46
CA LYS A 462 -26.28 -1.57 4.28
C LYS A 462 -27.51 -1.38 3.39
N THR A 463 -27.39 -1.69 2.11
CA THR A 463 -28.52 -1.72 1.16
C THR A 463 -29.07 -3.15 1.07
N VAL A 464 -30.38 -3.32 1.31
CA VAL A 464 -31.04 -4.63 1.40
C VAL A 464 -32.36 -4.63 0.61
N ARG A 465 -32.71 -5.76 -0.02
CA ARG A 465 -33.96 -5.91 -0.79
C ARG A 465 -34.61 -7.29 -0.68
N ARG A 466 -33.98 -8.23 0.00
CA ARG A 466 -34.47 -9.60 0.19
C ARG A 466 -34.11 -10.10 1.58
N ALA A 467 -35.03 -10.84 2.19
CA ALA A 467 -34.77 -11.56 3.43
C ALA A 467 -35.28 -13.01 3.31
N VAL A 468 -34.60 -13.93 3.97
CA VAL A 468 -35.04 -15.33 4.13
C VAL A 468 -35.09 -15.63 5.62
N VAL A 469 -36.24 -16.08 6.10
CA VAL A 469 -36.44 -16.45 7.50
C VAL A 469 -36.57 -17.96 7.56
N TYR A 470 -35.59 -18.62 8.18
CA TYR A 470 -35.67 -20.03 8.55
C TYR A 470 -36.26 -20.14 9.94
N THR A 471 -37.20 -21.06 10.07
CA THR A 471 -37.94 -21.33 11.29
C THR A 471 -37.89 -22.83 11.57
N THR A 472 -38.38 -23.22 12.74
CA THR A 472 -38.25 -24.59 13.21
C THR A 472 -39.18 -25.52 12.43
N ALA A 473 -38.63 -26.62 11.89
CA ALA A 473 -39.41 -27.66 11.24
C ALA A 473 -40.51 -28.19 12.18
N SER A 474 -41.71 -28.42 11.63
CA SER A 474 -42.93 -28.75 12.39
C SER A 474 -43.45 -27.68 13.36
N TYR A 475 -42.73 -26.57 13.54
CA TYR A 475 -43.14 -25.41 14.34
C TYR A 475 -42.89 -24.07 13.62
N PRO A 476 -43.25 -23.93 12.34
CA PRO A 476 -42.96 -22.72 11.59
C PRO A 476 -43.69 -21.52 12.18
N ILE A 477 -43.04 -20.35 12.22
CA ILE A 477 -43.73 -19.10 12.52
C ILE A 477 -44.82 -18.91 11.48
N ARG A 478 -46.08 -18.79 11.93
CA ARG A 478 -47.24 -18.68 11.04
C ARG A 478 -47.35 -17.28 10.46
N ASP A 479 -47.26 -16.27 11.34
CA ASP A 479 -47.47 -14.87 10.96
C ASP A 479 -46.31 -14.02 11.47
N PHE A 480 -45.64 -13.29 10.59
CA PHE A 480 -44.58 -12.34 10.95
C PHE A 480 -44.41 -11.24 9.91
N ASP A 481 -43.77 -10.14 10.32
CA ASP A 481 -43.37 -9.04 9.46
C ASP A 481 -41.84 -8.98 9.41
N VAL A 482 -41.28 -8.71 8.23
CA VAL A 482 -39.89 -8.27 8.09
C VAL A 482 -39.89 -6.75 8.10
N GLN A 483 -39.07 -6.18 8.97
CA GLN A 483 -38.98 -4.74 9.16
C GLN A 483 -37.55 -4.24 9.07
N VAL A 484 -37.37 -3.02 8.55
CA VAL A 484 -36.08 -2.34 8.46
C VAL A 484 -36.12 -1.05 9.26
N TRP A 485 -35.00 -0.65 9.85
CA TRP A 485 -34.89 0.62 10.58
C TRP A 485 -34.59 1.79 9.63
N ASN A 486 -35.34 2.88 9.75
CA ASN A 486 -35.12 4.08 8.92
C ASN A 486 -34.33 5.20 9.62
N GLY A 487 -33.76 4.94 10.80
CA GLY A 487 -33.11 5.94 11.65
C GLY A 487 -33.95 6.38 12.84
N VAL A 488 -35.28 6.26 12.75
CA VAL A 488 -36.22 6.74 13.77
C VAL A 488 -37.26 5.69 14.17
N THR A 489 -37.71 4.86 13.23
CA THR A 489 -38.71 3.82 13.46
C THR A 489 -38.48 2.62 12.55
N TYR A 490 -39.12 1.50 12.89
CA TYR A 490 -39.17 0.31 12.05
C TYR A 490 -40.28 0.41 11.01
N LEU A 491 -39.92 0.20 9.75
CA LEU A 491 -40.84 0.13 8.61
C LEU A 491 -41.04 -1.32 8.20
N THR A 492 -42.29 -1.78 8.11
CA THR A 492 -42.60 -3.09 7.53
C THR A 492 -42.35 -3.07 6.03
N VAL A 493 -41.46 -3.96 5.57
CA VAL A 493 -41.13 -4.13 4.15
C VAL A 493 -41.76 -5.37 3.54
N ALA A 494 -42.12 -6.36 4.37
CA ALA A 494 -42.87 -7.53 3.94
C ALA A 494 -43.68 -8.13 5.09
N SER A 495 -44.79 -8.76 4.76
CA SER A 495 -45.68 -9.45 5.71
C SER A 495 -45.89 -10.87 5.22
N VAL A 496 -45.61 -11.86 6.08
CA VAL A 496 -45.89 -13.28 5.84
C VAL A 496 -47.02 -13.70 6.77
N ARG A 497 -48.03 -14.39 6.22
CA ARG A 497 -49.22 -14.85 6.95
C ARG A 497 -49.54 -16.29 6.59
N GLY A 498 -50.04 -17.06 7.55
CA GLY A 498 -50.44 -18.45 7.34
C GLY A 498 -49.29 -19.37 6.93
N ASN A 499 -48.04 -19.03 7.23
CA ASN A 499 -46.88 -19.81 6.83
C ASN A 499 -46.87 -21.19 7.48
N THR A 500 -46.63 -22.21 6.67
CA THR A 500 -46.49 -23.62 7.07
C THR A 500 -45.14 -24.21 6.65
N SER A 501 -44.30 -23.42 5.98
CA SER A 501 -42.97 -23.81 5.52
C SER A 501 -41.91 -23.51 6.58
N PRO A 502 -40.87 -24.36 6.71
CA PRO A 502 -39.73 -24.08 7.60
C PRO A 502 -38.83 -22.95 7.08
N SER A 503 -39.09 -22.42 5.89
CA SER A 503 -38.42 -21.24 5.34
C SER A 503 -39.39 -20.35 4.58
N ALA A 504 -39.24 -19.04 4.72
CA ALA A 504 -39.99 -18.05 3.97
C ALA A 504 -39.06 -16.98 3.40
N THR A 505 -39.10 -16.79 2.08
CA THR A 505 -38.36 -15.76 1.37
C THR A 505 -39.27 -14.59 1.04
N VAL A 506 -38.80 -13.37 1.29
CA VAL A 506 -39.49 -12.13 0.94
C VAL A 506 -38.55 -11.21 0.15
N THR A 507 -39.09 -10.54 -0.85
CA THR A 507 -38.42 -9.48 -1.62
C THR A 507 -39.20 -8.19 -1.51
N PHE A 508 -38.50 -7.06 -1.50
CA PHE A 508 -39.08 -5.73 -1.33
C PHE A 508 -38.21 -4.68 -2.03
N ASP A 509 -38.71 -3.45 -2.19
CA ASP A 509 -37.93 -2.36 -2.77
C ASP A 509 -36.66 -2.12 -1.95
N SER A 510 -35.54 -1.85 -2.63
CA SER A 510 -34.25 -1.63 -1.99
C SER A 510 -34.30 -0.57 -0.88
N ARG A 511 -33.77 -0.90 0.30
CA ARG A 511 -33.71 -0.01 1.48
C ARG A 511 -32.29 0.08 2.01
N SER A 512 -31.87 1.30 2.33
CA SER A 512 -30.66 1.57 3.10
C SER A 512 -30.99 1.52 4.59
N THR A 513 -30.40 0.60 5.33
CA THR A 513 -30.71 0.37 6.76
C THR A 513 -29.53 -0.25 7.52
N ARG A 514 -29.44 0.02 8.82
CA ARG A 514 -28.49 -0.62 9.74
C ARG A 514 -29.09 -1.84 10.45
N LEU A 515 -30.41 -1.88 10.64
CA LEU A 515 -31.09 -2.91 11.41
C LEU A 515 -32.19 -3.58 10.58
N VAL A 516 -32.24 -4.90 10.64
CA VAL A 516 -33.36 -5.69 10.10
C VAL A 516 -33.90 -6.58 11.21
N ARG A 517 -35.22 -6.65 11.35
CA ARG A 517 -35.87 -7.51 12.33
C ARG A 517 -37.03 -8.31 11.77
N VAL A 518 -37.24 -9.47 12.39
CA VAL A 518 -38.47 -10.26 12.26
C VAL A 518 -39.36 -9.91 13.44
N LEU A 519 -40.49 -9.26 13.17
CA LEU A 519 -41.54 -8.98 14.15
C LEU A 519 -42.61 -10.07 14.07
N ALA A 520 -42.65 -10.95 15.05
CA ALA A 520 -43.56 -12.08 15.04
C ALA A 520 -44.96 -11.70 15.53
N ARG A 521 -45.96 -12.19 14.80
CA ARG A 521 -47.38 -11.95 15.04
C ARG A 521 -48.11 -13.18 15.55
N SER A 522 -47.65 -14.38 15.18
CA SER A 522 -48.18 -15.65 15.69
C SER A 522 -47.21 -16.80 15.44
N GLY A 523 -47.05 -17.67 16.44
CA GLY A 523 -46.43 -18.99 16.30
C GLY A 523 -47.25 -19.97 15.44
N PRO A 524 -46.84 -21.24 15.33
CA PRO A 524 -47.61 -22.26 14.59
C PRO A 524 -48.96 -22.53 15.27
N THR A 525 -49.93 -23.10 14.53
CA THR A 525 -51.30 -23.36 15.03
C THR A 525 -51.33 -24.23 16.28
N ASN A 526 -50.42 -25.18 16.42
CA ASN A 526 -50.29 -26.04 17.60
C ASN A 526 -49.58 -25.36 18.78
N GLN A 527 -48.98 -24.18 18.59
CA GLN A 527 -48.28 -23.44 19.63
C GLN A 527 -48.23 -21.91 19.34
N PRO A 528 -49.37 -21.21 19.28
CA PRO A 528 -49.45 -19.85 18.75
C PRO A 528 -48.69 -18.80 19.57
N GLY A 529 -48.41 -19.07 20.85
CA GLY A 529 -47.64 -18.19 21.74
C GLY A 529 -46.12 -18.32 21.62
N PHE A 530 -45.60 -19.29 20.84
CA PHE A 530 -44.15 -19.48 20.69
C PHE A 530 -43.71 -19.30 19.24
N VAL A 531 -42.71 -18.46 19.06
CA VAL A 531 -42.11 -18.06 17.79
C VAL A 531 -40.66 -18.51 17.84
N ARG A 532 -40.17 -19.14 16.76
CA ARG A 532 -38.80 -19.63 16.66
C ARG A 532 -38.17 -19.23 15.33
N VAL A 533 -37.04 -18.56 15.41
CA VAL A 533 -36.20 -18.24 14.25
C VAL A 533 -34.91 -19.02 14.38
N ASN A 534 -34.63 -19.84 13.38
CA ASN A 534 -33.40 -20.62 13.29
C ASN A 534 -32.31 -19.80 12.60
N GLU A 535 -32.63 -19.10 11.51
CA GLU A 535 -31.70 -18.22 10.80
C GLU A 535 -32.48 -17.09 10.12
N LEU A 536 -31.93 -15.88 10.15
CA LEU A 536 -32.37 -14.73 9.39
C LEU A 536 -31.26 -14.40 8.38
N GLU A 537 -31.56 -14.58 7.10
CA GLU A 537 -30.67 -14.15 6.03
C GLU A 537 -31.16 -12.84 5.41
N VAL A 538 -30.25 -11.92 5.11
CA VAL A 538 -30.56 -10.62 4.48
C VAL A 538 -29.64 -10.36 3.31
N TYR A 539 -30.17 -9.90 2.17
CA TYR A 539 -29.43 -9.80 0.91
C TYR A 539 -29.62 -8.46 0.21
N ALA A 540 -28.58 -8.04 -0.52
CA ALA A 540 -28.62 -6.89 -1.42
C ALA A 540 -29.22 -7.21 -2.80
N THR A 541 -29.20 -8.49 -3.24
CA THR A 541 -29.79 -8.93 -4.51
C THR A 541 -30.95 -9.92 -4.37
#